data_AF-A0A7G6E0K2-F1
#
_entry.id   AF-A0A7G6E0K2-F1
#
_cell.length_a   1.000
_cell.length_b   1.000
_cell.length_c   1.000
_cell.angle_alpha   90.00
_cell.angle_beta   90.00
_cell.angle_gamma   90.00
#
_symmetry.space_group_name_H-M   'P 1'
#
loop_
_entity.id
_entity.type
_entity.pdbx_description
1 polymer ?
#
loop_
_entity_poly.entity_id
_entity_poly.type
_entity_poly.pdbx_seq_one_letter_code
_entity_poly.pdbx_strand_id
1 'polypeptide(L)'
;MENAEGLSASAIDNYLERAGLAPSEINALIFVSSMGIATPAIDAHLFNVMGLRPDIKRLPLWGLGCAGDAAGLARAFDLARTGLTLIITQTFDFQLFK
;
A
#
# COMPACT_ATOMS: atom_id res chain seq x y z
N MET A 1 2.86 11.62 10.40
CA MET A 1 1.96 10.69 9.66
C MET A 1 1.47 11.31 8.36
N GLU A 2 0.99 12.57 8.37
CA GLU A 2 0.43 13.28 7.21
C GLU A 2 1.28 13.23 5.92
N ASN A 3 2.61 13.37 6.02
CA ASN A 3 3.47 13.42 4.83
C ASN A 3 3.57 12.09 4.07
N ALA A 4 3.64 10.95 4.77
CA ALA A 4 3.83 9.65 4.12
C ALA A 4 2.57 9.18 3.41
N GLU A 5 1.40 9.47 3.97
CA GLU A 5 0.11 9.17 3.37
C GLU A 5 -0.08 9.98 2.08
N GLY A 6 0.17 11.29 2.11
CA GLY A 6 0.09 12.15 0.93
C GLY A 6 1.08 11.77 -0.17
N LEU A 7 2.32 11.40 0.21
CA LEU A 7 3.31 10.88 -0.72
C LEU A 7 2.88 9.56 -1.35
N SER A 8 2.36 8.62 -0.56
CA SER A 8 1.87 7.34 -1.08
C SER A 8 0.66 7.52 -1.98
N ALA A 9 -0.32 8.32 -1.60
CA ALA A 9 -1.48 8.61 -2.45
C ALA A 9 -1.04 9.25 -3.79
N SER A 10 -0.17 10.26 -3.73
CA SER A 10 0.35 10.92 -4.95
C SER A 10 1.15 9.98 -5.84
N ALA A 11 1.95 9.08 -5.25
CA ALA A 11 2.72 8.09 -5.99
C ALA A 11 1.82 7.07 -6.71
N ILE A 12 0.72 6.68 -6.06
CA ILE A 12 -0.26 5.76 -6.62
C ILE A 12 -1.05 6.45 -7.73
N ASP A 13 -1.52 7.67 -7.51
CA ASP A 13 -2.22 8.44 -8.53
C ASP A 13 -1.33 8.65 -9.76
N ASN A 14 -0.06 9.01 -9.57
CA ASN A 14 0.88 9.16 -10.68
C ASN A 14 1.12 7.84 -11.42
N TYR A 15 1.21 6.71 -10.70
CA TYR A 15 1.35 5.40 -11.32
C TYR A 15 0.12 5.03 -12.13
N LEU A 16 -1.08 5.21 -11.57
CA LEU A 16 -2.35 4.94 -12.23
C LEU A 16 -2.52 5.80 -13.49
N GLU A 17 -2.22 7.10 -13.40
CA GLU A 17 -2.24 8.03 -14.53
C GLU A 17 -1.28 7.58 -15.63
N ARG A 18 -0.04 7.23 -15.28
CA ARG A 18 0.96 6.74 -16.25
C ARG A 18 0.61 5.40 -16.86
N ALA A 19 -0.09 4.54 -16.12
CA ALA A 19 -0.55 3.24 -16.59
C ALA A 19 -1.87 3.34 -17.37
N GLY A 20 -2.56 4.48 -17.34
CA GLY A 20 -3.89 4.66 -17.93
C GLY A 20 -4.98 3.85 -17.23
N LEU A 21 -4.79 3.57 -15.93
CA LEU A 21 -5.67 2.72 -15.13
C LEU A 21 -6.53 3.55 -14.18
N ALA A 22 -7.79 3.19 -14.04
CA ALA A 22 -8.67 3.76 -13.04
C ALA A 22 -8.45 3.09 -11.67
N PRO A 23 -8.62 3.81 -10.54
CA PRO A 23 -8.55 3.21 -9.21
C PRO A 23 -9.51 2.01 -9.01
N SER A 24 -10.63 1.98 -9.72
CA SER A 24 -11.60 0.87 -9.72
C SER A 24 -11.07 -0.42 -10.37
N GLU A 25 -9.99 -0.35 -11.13
CA GLU A 25 -9.37 -1.52 -11.75
C GLU A 25 -8.43 -2.26 -10.79
N ILE A 26 -8.10 -1.66 -9.65
CA ILE A 26 -7.29 -2.32 -8.61
C ILE A 26 -8.14 -3.39 -7.92
N ASN A 27 -7.62 -4.62 -7.87
CA ASN A 27 -8.26 -5.76 -7.20
C ASN A 27 -7.65 -6.03 -5.82
N ALA A 28 -6.40 -5.62 -5.59
CA ALA A 28 -5.69 -5.89 -4.36
C ALA A 28 -4.74 -4.75 -3.98
N LEU A 29 -4.65 -4.49 -2.67
CA LEU A 29 -3.76 -3.53 -2.05
C LEU A 29 -2.88 -4.26 -1.03
N ILE A 30 -1.58 -4.31 -1.29
CA ILE A 30 -0.58 -4.84 -0.35
C ILE A 30 0.12 -3.65 0.30
N PHE A 31 0.04 -3.57 1.61
CA PHE A 31 0.70 -2.52 2.39
C PHE A 31 1.83 -3.14 3.20
N VAL A 32 3.08 -2.76 2.94
CA VAL A 32 4.25 -3.27 3.67
C VAL A 32 4.77 -2.19 4.61
N SER A 33 4.83 -2.50 5.91
CA SER A 33 5.46 -1.67 6.94
C SER A 33 6.53 -2.44 7.71
N SER A 34 7.74 -1.89 7.74
CA SER A 34 8.93 -2.49 8.38
C SER A 34 9.09 -2.11 9.86
N MET A 35 8.40 -1.07 10.36
CA MET A 35 8.63 -0.49 11.70
C MET A 35 7.40 -0.42 12.63
N GLY A 36 6.36 -1.22 12.37
CA GLY A 36 5.30 -1.48 13.35
C GLY A 36 3.90 -1.08 12.88
N ILE A 37 2.95 -1.19 13.82
CA ILE A 37 1.51 -0.97 13.61
C ILE A 37 1.22 0.52 13.83
N ALA A 38 0.92 1.26 12.75
CA ALA A 38 0.28 2.55 12.86
C ALA A 38 -1.22 2.35 13.11
N THR A 39 -1.79 3.03 14.10
CA THR A 39 -3.24 3.02 14.35
C THR A 39 -3.72 4.48 14.34
N PRO A 40 -4.59 4.90 13.40
CA PRO A 40 -5.20 4.13 12.32
C PRO A 40 -4.18 3.67 11.28
N ALA A 41 -4.40 2.49 10.70
CA ALA A 41 -3.46 1.92 9.75
C ALA A 41 -3.53 2.70 8.43
N ILE A 42 -2.36 3.05 7.89
CA ILE A 42 -2.22 3.90 6.71
C ILE A 42 -2.97 3.32 5.50
N ASP A 43 -3.08 2.00 5.40
CA ASP A 43 -3.89 1.32 4.39
C ASP A 43 -5.38 1.67 4.47
N ALA A 44 -5.94 1.85 5.68
CA ALA A 44 -7.34 2.23 5.86
C ALA A 44 -7.60 3.68 5.44
N HIS A 45 -6.64 4.58 5.68
CA HIS A 45 -6.75 5.96 5.24
C HIS A 45 -6.59 6.08 3.71
N LEU A 46 -5.58 5.43 3.13
CA LEU A 46 -5.38 5.33 1.68
C LEU A 46 -6.61 4.74 0.98
N PHE A 47 -7.21 3.70 1.55
CA PHE A 47 -8.43 3.12 1.03
C PHE A 47 -9.56 4.14 0.89
N ASN A 48 -9.73 5.01 1.89
CA ASN A 48 -10.80 6.01 1.89
C ASN A 48 -10.55 7.14 0.88
N VAL A 49 -9.30 7.56 0.68
CA VAL A 49 -8.97 8.72 -0.17
C VAL A 49 -8.83 8.36 -1.65
N MET A 50 -8.42 7.13 -1.98
CA MET A 50 -8.11 6.72 -3.36
C MET A 50 -9.32 6.23 -4.17
N GLY A 51 -10.53 6.20 -3.57
CA GLY A 51 -11.74 5.77 -4.29
C GLY A 51 -11.67 4.33 -4.81
N LEU A 52 -10.95 3.46 -4.09
CA LEU A 52 -10.85 2.05 -4.45
C LEU A 52 -12.20 1.35 -4.29
N ARG A 53 -12.36 0.21 -4.97
CA ARG A 53 -13.56 -0.62 -4.80
C ARG A 53 -13.67 -1.18 -3.36
N PRO A 54 -14.89 -1.32 -2.82
CA PRO A 54 -15.11 -1.88 -1.48
C PRO A 54 -14.72 -3.35 -1.33
N ASP A 55 -14.65 -4.10 -2.43
CA ASP A 55 -14.38 -5.54 -2.46
C ASP A 55 -12.92 -5.91 -2.76
N ILE A 56 -11.99 -4.94 -2.75
CA ILE A 56 -10.58 -5.25 -2.96
C ILE A 56 -10.01 -6.09 -1.81
N LYS A 57 -9.00 -6.91 -2.13
CA LYS A 57 -8.23 -7.64 -1.13
C LYS A 57 -7.18 -6.70 -0.52
N ARG A 58 -7.27 -6.45 0.80
CA ARG A 58 -6.25 -5.70 1.54
C ARG A 58 -5.34 -6.67 2.30
N LEU A 59 -4.03 -6.54 2.10
CA LEU A 59 -3.01 -7.38 2.72
C LEU A 59 -1.97 -6.49 3.41
N PRO A 60 -2.23 -6.09 4.65
CA PRO A 60 -1.21 -5.46 5.47
C PRO A 60 -0.14 -6.49 5.88
N LEU A 61 1.11 -6.21 5.55
CA LEU A 61 2.29 -6.95 5.97
C LEU A 61 3.08 -6.09 6.95
N TRP A 62 3.12 -6.52 8.21
CA TRP A 62 3.76 -5.81 9.31
C TRP A 62 4.83 -6.67 9.98
N GLY A 63 5.85 -6.03 10.57
CA GLY A 63 6.80 -6.72 11.44
C GLY A 63 7.81 -7.63 10.74
N LEU A 64 7.93 -7.54 9.42
CA LEU A 64 8.87 -8.32 8.62
C LEU A 64 10.23 -7.64 8.43
N GLY A 65 10.39 -6.41 8.92
CA GLY A 65 11.61 -5.62 8.74
C GLY A 65 12.01 -5.52 7.26
N CYS A 66 13.30 -5.68 6.96
CA CYS A 66 13.82 -5.68 5.59
C CYS A 66 13.28 -6.81 4.70
N ALA A 67 12.75 -7.90 5.28
CA ALA A 67 12.11 -8.96 4.50
C ALA A 67 10.68 -8.60 4.05
N GLY A 68 10.14 -7.47 4.52
CA GLY A 68 8.80 -7.00 4.17
C GLY A 68 8.62 -6.81 2.66
N ASP A 69 9.59 -6.21 1.98
CA ASP A 69 9.50 -5.91 0.54
C ASP A 69 9.49 -7.18 -0.30
N ALA A 70 10.37 -8.14 0.04
CA ALA A 70 10.40 -9.45 -0.63
C ALA A 70 9.09 -10.23 -0.40
N ALA A 71 8.56 -10.19 0.82
CA ALA A 71 7.27 -10.81 1.14
C ALA A 71 6.11 -10.13 0.39
N GLY A 72 6.13 -8.79 0.31
CA GLY A 72 5.15 -8.00 -0.43
C GLY A 72 5.15 -8.35 -1.91
N LEU A 73 6.32 -8.42 -2.53
CA LEU A 73 6.49 -8.85 -3.92
C LEU A 73 6.02 -10.29 -4.15
N ALA A 74 6.36 -11.23 -3.26
CA ALA A 74 5.89 -12.61 -3.35
C ALA A 74 4.36 -12.70 -3.31
N ARG A 75 3.71 -11.95 -2.40
CA ARG A 75 2.25 -11.88 -2.34
C ARG A 75 1.65 -11.20 -3.56
N ALA A 76 2.30 -10.17 -4.07
CA ALA A 76 1.85 -9.50 -5.28
C ALA A 76 1.89 -10.43 -6.49
N PHE A 77 2.92 -11.28 -6.59
CA PHE A 77 3.01 -12.29 -7.64
C PHE A 77 1.86 -13.31 -7.57
N ASP A 78 1.50 -13.74 -6.37
CA ASP A 78 0.34 -14.62 -6.17
C ASP A 78 -0.98 -13.94 -6.58
N LEU A 79 -1.15 -12.66 -6.23
CA LEU A 79 -2.35 -11.88 -6.52
C LEU A 79 -2.43 -11.38 -7.96
N ALA A 80 -1.30 -11.17 -8.64
CA ALA A 80 -1.25 -10.74 -10.04
C ALA A 80 -1.96 -11.75 -10.96
N ARG A 81 -2.00 -13.03 -10.57
CA ARG A 81 -2.79 -14.06 -11.28
C ARG A 81 -4.29 -13.87 -11.18
N THR A 82 -4.76 -13.06 -10.22
CA THR A 82 -6.18 -12.81 -9.96
C THR A 82 -6.65 -11.42 -10.42
N GLY A 83 -5.73 -10.57 -10.90
CA GLY A 83 -6.04 -9.22 -11.38
C GLY A 83 -4.94 -8.20 -11.07
N LEU A 84 -5.27 -6.92 -11.24
CA LEU A 84 -4.33 -5.83 -11.00
C LEU A 84 -4.05 -5.68 -9.50
N THR A 85 -2.77 -5.74 -9.12
CA THR A 85 -2.33 -5.66 -7.72
C THR A 85 -1.47 -4.43 -7.52
N LEU A 86 -1.85 -3.60 -6.55
CA LEU A 86 -1.09 -2.43 -6.13
C LEU A 86 -0.27 -2.78 -4.88
N ILE A 87 1.04 -2.54 -4.92
CA ILE A 87 1.94 -2.70 -3.77
C ILE A 87 2.35 -1.30 -3.29
N ILE A 88 2.11 -1.03 -2.01
CA ILE A 88 2.65 0.14 -1.33
C ILE A 88 3.71 -0.36 -0.36
N THR A 89 4.96 0.04 -0.59
CA THR A 89 6.03 -0.14 0.38
C THR A 89 6.21 1.16 1.15
N GLN A 90 6.08 1.10 2.48
CA GLN A 90 6.40 2.21 3.35
C GLN A 90 7.54 1.83 4.29
N THR A 91 8.71 2.40 4.03
CA THR A 91 9.80 2.46 4.99
C THR A 91 9.61 3.73 5.80
N PHE A 92 9.02 3.61 6.99
CA PHE A 92 9.08 4.70 7.95
C PHE A 92 10.44 4.67 8.65
N ASP A 93 11.23 5.72 8.42
CA ASP A 93 12.38 6.04 9.25
C ASP A 93 11.89 6.59 10.60
N PHE A 94 12.58 6.21 11.67
CA PHE A 94 12.21 6.52 13.04
C PHE A 94 12.49 8.00 13.33
N GLN A 95 11.52 8.88 13.08
CA GLN A 95 11.44 10.15 13.82
C GLN A 95 9.98 10.51 14.09
N LEU A 96 9.48 10.14 15.28
CA LEU A 96 8.73 11.04 16.18
C LEU A 96 8.35 10.28 17.46
N PHE A 97 9.36 9.98 18.28
CA PHE A 97 9.27 10.12 19.74
C PHE A 97 10.47 10.96 20.18
N LYS A 98 10.42 12.24 19.81
CA LYS A 98 10.92 13.39 20.57
C LYS A 98 10.25 14.64 20.02
#